data_AF-A0A1B0F0L6-F1
#
_entry.id   AF-A0A1B0F0L6-F1
#
_cell.length_a   1.000
_cell.length_b   1.000
_cell.length_c   1.000
_cell.angle_alpha   90.00
_cell.angle_beta   90.00
_cell.angle_gamma   90.00
#
_symmetry.space_group_name_H-M   'P 1'
#
loop_
_entity.id
_entity.type
_entity.pdbx_description
1 polymer ?
#
loop_
_entity_poly.entity_id
_entity_poly.type
_entity_poly.pdbx_seq_one_letter_code
_entity_poly.pdbx_strand_id
1 'polypeptide(L)'
;MGSSNLKTKYCEFDTGRSERPTQLAWCVDAENIHKSDALIVTYPCLLLVIGTSGDSNAYTYDPAIYLIPEMDCVRILTNGYHEMIQKIPKCVTNIFAINSQAPSSFLFEAHKKFLEKSHQSNEYLCLIKDNLIQAVDECIRAAGYETDSEAQKSLIKAAYFGKAFCAHHNPENYNMMCRVIRVLNSIRHPKVGIPLTYRQFNHLKSNVILDRLVFRKHYALAIQIAKHLKLPESRILEHWAFHLVIYDKNDDDVAKKITEKFYNPTALGVSFCNIAKKAQEIGRTKLATMLLEQEPKASARVPLLLKLGENKKALLSAIYSGDTDLVYMVILQLKETTQLADFQMTIRSYPNAHNLFKKYCSQYNVSALKDIFTQEDDFLSQAEFSLCDGLTDIAGLETNLLLTILKLILRSFCP
;
A
#
# COMPACT_ATOMS: atom_id res chain seq x y z
N MET A 1 -34.96 -21.88 -18.22
CA MET A 1 -33.54 -21.55 -17.93
C MET A 1 -32.69 -21.84 -19.16
N GLY A 2 -31.73 -20.98 -19.50
CA GLY A 2 -30.90 -21.14 -20.70
C GLY A 2 -29.68 -20.23 -20.70
N SER A 3 -28.83 -20.37 -21.71
CA SER A 3 -27.60 -19.58 -21.85
C SER A 3 -27.86 -18.09 -22.05
N SER A 4 -26.88 -17.26 -21.71
CA SER A 4 -26.94 -15.80 -21.90
C SER A 4 -27.11 -15.37 -23.36
N ASN A 5 -26.64 -16.19 -24.31
CA ASN A 5 -26.81 -15.96 -25.75
C ASN A 5 -28.14 -16.51 -26.31
N LEU A 6 -29.02 -17.03 -25.44
CA LEU A 6 -30.33 -17.60 -25.77
C LEU A 6 -30.32 -18.77 -26.76
N LYS A 7 -29.15 -19.38 -27.02
CA LYS A 7 -29.00 -20.50 -27.97
C LYS A 7 -29.25 -21.87 -27.34
N THR A 8 -28.96 -22.03 -26.05
CA THR A 8 -29.11 -23.33 -25.37
C THR A 8 -30.12 -23.24 -24.25
N LYS A 9 -31.12 -24.10 -24.31
CA LYS A 9 -32.06 -24.36 -23.21
C LYS A 9 -31.41 -25.33 -22.25
N TYR A 10 -31.35 -24.98 -20.98
CA TYR A 10 -30.85 -25.87 -19.93
C TYR A 10 -31.98 -26.75 -19.40
N CYS A 11 -33.03 -26.14 -18.85
CA CYS A 11 -34.18 -26.82 -18.27
C CYS A 11 -35.38 -25.85 -18.17
N GLU A 12 -36.59 -26.39 -18.22
CA GLU A 12 -37.83 -25.73 -17.79
C GLU A 12 -38.19 -26.25 -16.40
N PHE A 13 -38.34 -25.34 -15.45
CA PHE A 13 -38.60 -25.70 -14.07
C PHE A 13 -39.88 -25.01 -13.61
N ASP A 14 -40.85 -25.81 -13.18
CA ASP A 14 -42.07 -25.30 -12.55
C ASP A 14 -41.80 -25.06 -11.07
N THR A 15 -41.88 -23.81 -10.65
CA THR A 15 -41.69 -23.43 -9.24
C THR A 15 -42.87 -23.82 -8.35
N GLY A 16 -44.01 -24.20 -8.92
CA GLY A 16 -45.24 -24.50 -8.20
C GLY A 16 -45.84 -23.30 -7.46
N ARG A 17 -45.42 -22.08 -7.82
CA ARG A 17 -45.80 -20.83 -7.13
C ARG A 17 -46.49 -19.86 -8.08
N SER A 18 -47.54 -19.22 -7.57
CA SER A 18 -48.27 -18.14 -8.24
C SER A 18 -47.67 -16.76 -7.97
N GLU A 19 -46.96 -16.60 -6.86
CA GLU A 19 -46.29 -15.36 -6.49
C GLU A 19 -45.14 -15.03 -7.46
N ARG A 20 -44.93 -13.74 -7.73
CA ARG A 20 -43.79 -13.29 -8.52
C ARG A 20 -42.51 -13.35 -7.67
N PRO A 21 -41.41 -13.94 -8.18
CA PRO A 21 -40.14 -13.93 -7.46
C PRO A 21 -39.62 -12.50 -7.27
N THR A 22 -39.03 -12.24 -6.10
CA THR A 22 -38.47 -10.94 -5.74
C THR A 22 -37.15 -10.70 -6.45
N GLN A 23 -36.25 -11.68 -6.49
CA GLN A 23 -34.99 -11.63 -7.23
C GLN A 23 -34.62 -12.97 -7.86
N LEU A 24 -33.78 -12.87 -8.89
CA LEU A 24 -33.19 -13.99 -9.61
C LEU A 24 -31.68 -13.72 -9.74
N ALA A 25 -30.85 -14.67 -9.30
CA ALA A 25 -29.41 -14.58 -9.42
C ALA A 25 -28.80 -15.91 -9.85
N TRP A 26 -27.85 -15.88 -10.78
CA TRP A 26 -27.12 -17.08 -11.19
C TRP A 26 -25.92 -17.33 -10.28
N CYS A 27 -25.81 -18.55 -9.77
CA CYS A 27 -24.58 -19.05 -9.17
C CYS A 27 -23.73 -19.69 -10.27
N VAL A 28 -22.57 -19.10 -10.54
CA VAL A 28 -21.69 -19.48 -11.65
C VAL A 28 -20.44 -20.17 -11.13
N ASP A 29 -19.99 -21.22 -11.82
CA ASP A 29 -18.70 -21.84 -11.53
C ASP A 29 -17.55 -20.88 -11.81
N ALA A 30 -16.61 -20.89 -10.88
CA ALA A 30 -15.29 -20.32 -11.04
C ALA A 30 -14.52 -20.93 -12.24
N GLU A 31 -14.59 -22.24 -12.43
CA GLU A 31 -13.76 -22.95 -13.43
C GLU A 31 -14.35 -22.91 -14.84
N ASN A 32 -15.64 -22.61 -14.97
CA ASN A 32 -16.32 -22.63 -16.27
C ASN A 32 -17.35 -21.50 -16.37
N ILE A 33 -16.87 -20.28 -16.64
CA ILE A 33 -17.68 -19.05 -16.73
C ILE A 33 -18.83 -19.18 -17.75
N HIS A 34 -18.69 -20.09 -18.73
CA HIS A 34 -19.69 -20.35 -19.77
C HIS A 34 -20.78 -21.36 -19.37
N LYS A 35 -20.68 -21.97 -18.18
CA LYS A 35 -21.66 -22.91 -17.65
C LYS A 35 -22.21 -22.39 -16.32
N SER A 36 -23.40 -21.81 -16.37
CA SER A 36 -24.14 -21.47 -15.16
C SER A 36 -24.66 -22.76 -14.52
N ASP A 37 -24.44 -22.95 -13.22
CA ASP A 37 -24.73 -24.24 -12.59
C ASP A 37 -26.10 -24.28 -11.91
N ALA A 38 -26.46 -23.20 -11.24
CA ALA A 38 -27.72 -23.09 -10.52
C ALA A 38 -28.30 -21.67 -10.58
N LEU A 39 -29.62 -21.60 -10.71
CA LEU A 39 -30.40 -20.38 -10.58
C LEU A 39 -30.94 -20.29 -9.15
N ILE A 40 -30.70 -19.16 -8.51
CA ILE A 40 -31.23 -18.85 -7.18
C ILE A 40 -32.41 -17.90 -7.37
N VAL A 41 -33.56 -18.31 -6.85
CA VAL A 41 -34.82 -17.59 -6.92
C VAL A 41 -35.27 -17.25 -5.51
N THR A 42 -35.61 -15.99 -5.26
CA THR A 42 -36.11 -15.57 -3.95
C THR A 42 -37.56 -15.14 -3.98
N TYR A 43 -38.22 -15.39 -2.86
CA TYR A 43 -39.57 -15.00 -2.47
C TYR A 43 -39.49 -14.40 -1.06
N PRO A 44 -40.56 -13.78 -0.51
CA PRO A 44 -40.50 -13.08 0.78
C PRO A 44 -39.89 -13.89 1.96
N CYS A 45 -40.20 -15.20 2.04
CA CYS A 45 -39.70 -16.09 3.09
C CYS A 45 -39.07 -17.39 2.55
N LEU A 46 -38.76 -17.44 1.25
CA LEU A 46 -38.19 -18.64 0.62
C LEU A 46 -37.07 -18.28 -0.34
N LEU A 47 -35.99 -19.04 -0.29
CA LEU A 47 -34.97 -19.13 -1.32
C LEU A 47 -35.03 -20.51 -1.96
N LEU A 48 -35.10 -20.55 -3.29
CA LEU A 48 -35.11 -21.77 -4.08
C LEU A 48 -33.82 -21.81 -4.93
N VAL A 49 -33.03 -22.87 -4.76
CA VAL A 49 -31.85 -23.15 -5.58
C VAL A 49 -32.24 -24.20 -6.60
N ILE A 50 -32.17 -23.85 -7.89
CA ILE A 50 -32.56 -24.71 -9.00
C ILE A 50 -31.31 -25.04 -9.81
N GLY A 51 -30.92 -26.31 -9.85
CA GLY A 51 -29.85 -26.80 -10.70
C GLY A 51 -30.22 -26.82 -12.18
N THR A 52 -29.22 -26.76 -13.06
CA THR A 52 -29.45 -26.88 -14.51
C THR A 52 -30.02 -28.23 -14.96
N SER A 53 -29.90 -29.28 -14.14
CA SER A 53 -30.52 -30.59 -14.32
C SER A 53 -32.02 -30.64 -13.97
N GLY A 54 -32.54 -29.61 -13.31
CA GLY A 54 -33.92 -29.58 -12.79
C GLY A 54 -34.04 -30.00 -11.32
N ASP A 55 -32.96 -30.43 -10.67
CA ASP A 55 -32.95 -30.68 -9.23
C ASP A 55 -33.12 -29.35 -8.47
N SER A 56 -33.86 -29.36 -7.36
CA SER A 56 -34.09 -28.13 -6.59
C SER A 56 -34.04 -28.34 -5.09
N ASN A 57 -33.54 -27.33 -4.37
CA ASN A 57 -33.56 -27.26 -2.92
C ASN A 57 -34.21 -25.96 -2.46
N ALA A 58 -35.06 -26.05 -1.44
CA ALA A 58 -35.80 -24.92 -0.90
C ALA A 58 -35.36 -24.63 0.53
N TYR A 59 -35.09 -23.36 0.82
CA TYR A 59 -34.64 -22.88 2.12
C TYR A 59 -35.59 -21.78 2.62
N THR A 60 -36.10 -21.93 3.83
CA THR A 60 -37.00 -20.97 4.46
C THR A 60 -36.21 -19.92 5.23
N TYR A 61 -36.57 -18.65 5.08
CA TYR A 61 -35.95 -17.51 5.77
C TYR A 61 -37.01 -16.72 6.54
N ASP A 62 -36.64 -16.26 7.74
CA ASP A 62 -37.43 -15.38 8.61
C ASP A 62 -36.57 -14.21 9.12
N PRO A 63 -35.82 -13.57 8.19
CA PRO A 63 -36.18 -12.22 7.74
C PRO A 63 -36.11 -12.07 6.21
N ALA A 64 -36.46 -10.89 5.68
CA ALA A 64 -36.32 -10.59 4.25
C ALA A 64 -34.85 -10.69 3.79
N ILE A 65 -34.65 -11.29 2.62
CA ILE A 65 -33.33 -11.58 2.05
C ILE A 65 -33.07 -10.80 0.77
N TYR A 66 -31.81 -10.45 0.54
CA TYR A 66 -31.36 -9.79 -0.69
C TYR A 66 -30.17 -10.52 -1.30
N LEU A 67 -30.26 -10.83 -2.60
CA LEU A 67 -29.21 -11.53 -3.34
C LEU A 67 -28.22 -10.53 -3.95
N ILE A 68 -26.94 -10.83 -3.80
CA ILE A 68 -25.84 -10.16 -4.51
C ILE A 68 -25.07 -11.23 -5.28
N PRO A 69 -25.17 -11.27 -6.62
CA PRO A 69 -24.32 -12.15 -7.42
C PRO A 69 -22.87 -11.65 -7.37
N GLU A 70 -21.95 -12.54 -6.99
CA GLU A 70 -20.51 -12.32 -7.00
C GLU A 70 -19.85 -13.25 -8.05
N MET A 71 -18.52 -13.21 -8.15
CA MET A 71 -17.82 -13.87 -9.25
C MET A 71 -17.77 -15.40 -9.20
N ASP A 72 -18.02 -15.99 -8.04
CA ASP A 72 -17.92 -17.42 -7.75
C ASP A 72 -18.96 -17.91 -6.72
N CYS A 73 -19.89 -17.04 -6.35
CA CYS A 73 -20.92 -17.30 -5.36
C CYS A 73 -22.06 -16.28 -5.49
N VAL A 74 -23.16 -16.53 -4.77
CA VAL A 74 -24.21 -15.56 -4.53
C VAL A 74 -24.27 -15.31 -3.04
N ARG A 75 -24.12 -14.05 -2.65
CA ARG A 75 -24.22 -13.63 -1.25
C ARG A 75 -25.68 -13.33 -0.93
N ILE A 76 -26.14 -13.82 0.21
CA ILE A 76 -27.48 -13.57 0.74
C ILE A 76 -27.30 -12.61 1.91
N LEU A 77 -27.84 -11.40 1.79
CA LEU A 77 -27.85 -10.43 2.87
C LEU A 77 -29.16 -10.49 3.63
N THR A 78 -29.08 -10.50 4.95
CA THR A 78 -30.20 -10.28 5.87
C THR A 78 -29.96 -9.01 6.68
N ASN A 79 -30.89 -8.68 7.57
CA ASN A 79 -30.75 -7.55 8.51
C ASN A 79 -29.66 -7.75 9.57
N GLY A 80 -29.24 -8.99 9.85
CA GLY A 80 -28.32 -9.30 10.95
C GLY A 80 -27.07 -10.09 10.54
N TYR A 81 -27.10 -10.76 9.40
CA TYR A 81 -25.99 -11.59 8.92
C TYR A 81 -25.97 -11.64 7.40
N HIS A 82 -24.94 -12.28 6.86
CA HIS A 82 -24.97 -12.67 5.47
C HIS A 82 -24.46 -14.09 5.31
N GLU A 83 -25.01 -14.79 4.33
CA GLU A 83 -24.62 -16.15 3.93
C GLU A 83 -24.05 -16.12 2.52
N MET A 84 -23.44 -17.23 2.13
CA MET A 84 -22.86 -17.39 0.80
C MET A 84 -23.24 -18.75 0.24
N ILE A 85 -23.91 -18.74 -0.91
CA ILE A 85 -24.16 -19.95 -1.70
C ILE A 85 -23.09 -20.03 -2.77
N GLN A 86 -22.33 -21.12 -2.76
CA GLN A 86 -21.26 -21.39 -3.71
C GLN A 86 -21.35 -22.84 -4.16
N LYS A 87 -21.07 -23.09 -5.44
CA LYS A 87 -20.85 -24.45 -5.92
C LYS A 87 -19.59 -25.02 -5.30
N ILE A 88 -19.68 -26.22 -4.75
CA ILE A 88 -18.54 -26.92 -4.19
C ILE A 88 -17.50 -27.15 -5.30
N PRO A 89 -16.26 -26.63 -5.14
CA PRO A 89 -15.22 -26.79 -6.16
C PRO A 89 -14.89 -28.27 -6.42
N LYS A 90 -14.45 -28.57 -7.64
CA LYS A 90 -14.14 -29.94 -8.04
C LYS A 90 -13.02 -30.56 -7.20
N CYS A 91 -11.99 -29.79 -6.85
CA CYS A 91 -10.91 -30.28 -5.99
C CYS A 91 -11.38 -30.71 -4.59
N VAL A 92 -12.34 -29.98 -4.02
CA VAL A 92 -12.94 -30.33 -2.73
C VAL A 92 -13.81 -31.58 -2.88
N THR A 93 -14.62 -31.63 -3.93
CA THR A 93 -15.47 -32.78 -4.25
C THR A 93 -14.64 -34.04 -4.46
N ASN A 94 -13.53 -33.96 -5.19
CA ASN A 94 -12.64 -35.09 -5.43
C ASN A 94 -12.07 -35.67 -4.14
N ILE A 95 -11.91 -34.88 -3.08
CA ILE A 95 -11.34 -35.36 -1.81
C ILE A 95 -12.44 -35.89 -0.87
N PHE A 96 -13.55 -35.15 -0.72
CA PHE A 96 -14.55 -35.44 0.32
C PHE A 96 -15.83 -36.12 -0.19
N ALA A 97 -16.01 -36.29 -1.50
CA ALA A 97 -17.17 -37.01 -2.01
C ALA A 97 -17.17 -38.46 -1.54
N ILE A 98 -18.36 -38.96 -1.21
CA ILE A 98 -18.58 -40.34 -0.78
C ILE A 98 -18.12 -41.28 -1.91
N ASN A 99 -17.31 -42.28 -1.57
CA ASN A 99 -16.73 -43.25 -2.50
C ASN A 99 -15.87 -42.65 -3.62
N SER A 100 -15.31 -41.45 -3.41
CA SER A 100 -14.39 -40.84 -4.38
C SER A 100 -13.18 -41.73 -4.65
N GLN A 101 -12.98 -42.05 -5.94
CA GLN A 101 -11.82 -42.77 -6.46
C GLN A 101 -10.74 -41.82 -6.98
N ALA A 102 -10.81 -40.53 -6.64
CA ALA A 102 -9.82 -39.56 -7.08
C ALA A 102 -8.47 -39.77 -6.37
N PRO A 103 -7.33 -39.50 -7.04
CA PRO A 103 -6.01 -39.62 -6.42
C PRO A 103 -5.84 -38.80 -5.14
N SER A 104 -6.46 -37.63 -5.06
CA SER A 104 -6.44 -36.73 -3.91
C SER A 104 -7.22 -37.27 -2.70
N SER A 105 -8.33 -37.97 -2.93
CA SER A 105 -9.06 -38.72 -1.88
C SER A 105 -8.17 -39.81 -1.27
N PHE A 106 -7.53 -40.63 -2.11
CA PHE A 106 -6.61 -41.67 -1.64
C PHE A 106 -5.40 -41.09 -0.91
N LEU A 107 -4.84 -39.96 -1.35
CA LEU A 107 -3.75 -39.30 -0.62
C LEU A 107 -4.20 -38.83 0.77
N PHE A 108 -5.41 -38.26 0.86
CA PHE A 108 -5.98 -37.81 2.12
C PHE A 108 -6.19 -38.99 3.09
N GLU A 109 -6.73 -40.10 2.59
CA GLU A 109 -6.92 -41.32 3.39
C GLU A 109 -5.58 -41.98 3.76
N ALA A 110 -4.60 -41.98 2.86
CA ALA A 110 -3.24 -42.45 3.12
C ALA A 110 -2.61 -41.69 4.30
N HIS A 111 -2.77 -40.36 4.34
CA HIS A 111 -2.31 -39.54 5.44
C HIS A 111 -3.05 -39.85 6.76
N LYS A 112 -4.36 -40.09 6.71
CA LYS A 112 -5.14 -40.50 7.88
C LYS A 112 -4.67 -41.85 8.43
N LYS A 113 -4.48 -42.86 7.56
CA LYS A 113 -3.92 -44.17 7.91
C LYS A 113 -2.49 -44.10 8.44
N PHE A 114 -1.70 -43.14 7.97
CA PHE A 114 -0.38 -42.88 8.50
C PHE A 114 -0.43 -42.39 9.96
N LEU A 115 -1.36 -41.47 10.27
CA LEU A 115 -1.56 -41.00 11.66
C LEU A 115 -2.05 -42.12 12.58
N GLU A 116 -2.84 -43.06 12.05
CA GLU A 116 -3.27 -44.29 12.74
C GLU A 116 -2.15 -45.34 12.87
N LYS A 117 -0.95 -45.09 12.30
CA LYS A 117 0.18 -46.03 12.23
C LYS A 117 -0.17 -47.35 11.51
N SER A 118 -1.05 -47.29 10.51
CA SER A 118 -1.47 -48.45 9.71
C SER A 118 -0.63 -48.60 8.44
N HIS A 119 -0.27 -49.83 8.09
CA HIS A 119 0.43 -50.17 6.84
C HIS A 119 -0.42 -49.85 5.59
N GLN A 120 -1.75 -49.77 5.73
CA GLN A 120 -2.67 -49.39 4.66
C GLN A 120 -2.35 -48.03 4.04
N SER A 121 -1.65 -47.15 4.78
CA SER A 121 -1.13 -45.89 4.23
C SER A 121 -0.28 -46.11 2.98
N ASN A 122 0.61 -47.11 3.02
CA ASN A 122 1.46 -47.45 1.87
C ASN A 122 0.66 -48.06 0.72
N GLU A 123 -0.39 -48.83 1.00
CA GLU A 123 -1.27 -49.39 -0.02
C GLU A 123 -1.96 -48.27 -0.81
N TYR A 124 -2.54 -47.28 -0.12
CA TYR A 124 -3.15 -46.12 -0.76
C TYR A 124 -2.14 -45.29 -1.56
N LEU A 125 -0.91 -45.12 -1.07
CA LEU A 125 0.15 -44.42 -1.82
C LEU A 125 0.53 -45.17 -3.10
N CYS A 126 0.61 -46.50 -3.06
CA CYS A 126 0.90 -47.31 -4.23
C CYS A 126 -0.18 -47.15 -5.32
N LEU A 127 -1.46 -47.01 -4.94
CA LEU A 127 -2.56 -46.80 -5.89
C LEU A 127 -2.45 -45.48 -6.67
N ILE A 128 -1.79 -44.48 -6.12
CA ILE A 128 -1.73 -43.12 -6.70
C ILE A 128 -0.33 -42.71 -7.15
N LYS A 129 0.63 -43.63 -7.21
CA LYS A 129 2.04 -43.34 -7.47
C LYS A 129 2.25 -42.45 -8.71
N ASP A 130 1.53 -42.74 -9.80
CA ASP A 130 1.66 -42.01 -11.07
C ASP A 130 1.00 -40.63 -11.03
N ASN A 131 0.01 -40.43 -10.16
CA ASN A 131 -0.78 -39.21 -10.04
C ASN A 131 -0.54 -38.44 -8.72
N LEU A 132 0.54 -38.78 -8.00
CA LEU A 132 0.80 -38.26 -6.67
C LEU A 132 0.99 -36.74 -6.66
N ILE A 133 1.69 -36.20 -7.66
CA ILE A 133 1.93 -34.74 -7.78
C ILE A 133 0.59 -34.01 -7.94
N GLN A 134 -0.30 -34.53 -8.81
CA GLN A 134 -1.64 -33.99 -8.99
C GLN A 134 -2.47 -34.07 -7.71
N ALA A 135 -2.39 -35.18 -6.98
CA ALA A 135 -3.08 -35.36 -5.70
C ALA A 135 -2.62 -34.34 -4.65
N VAL A 136 -1.31 -34.09 -4.56
CA VAL A 136 -0.73 -33.08 -3.66
C VAL A 136 -1.21 -31.68 -4.04
N ASP A 137 -1.14 -31.30 -5.31
CA ASP A 137 -1.60 -29.99 -5.78
C ASP A 137 -3.10 -29.78 -5.56
N GLU A 138 -3.90 -30.83 -5.70
CA GLU A 138 -5.34 -30.80 -5.47
C GLU A 138 -5.69 -30.63 -3.99
N CYS A 139 -4.97 -31.31 -3.08
CA CYS A 139 -5.09 -31.08 -1.63
C CYS A 139 -4.72 -29.64 -1.24
N ILE A 140 -3.64 -29.09 -1.84
CA ILE A 140 -3.25 -27.68 -1.62
C ILE A 140 -4.36 -26.76 -2.10
N ARG A 141 -4.91 -26.98 -3.30
CA ARG A 141 -5.96 -26.14 -3.88
C ARG A 141 -7.26 -26.21 -3.08
N ALA A 142 -7.69 -27.41 -2.67
CA ALA A 142 -8.88 -27.62 -1.85
C ALA A 142 -8.80 -26.84 -0.54
N ALA A 143 -7.63 -26.79 0.10
CA ALA A 143 -7.43 -26.04 1.34
C ALA A 143 -7.74 -24.53 1.18
N GLY A 144 -7.55 -23.96 -0.02
CA GLY A 144 -7.89 -22.55 -0.27
C GLY A 144 -9.40 -22.28 -0.28
N TYR A 145 -10.19 -23.25 -0.73
CA TYR A 145 -11.64 -23.13 -0.85
C TYR A 145 -12.37 -23.43 0.46
N GLU A 146 -11.77 -24.23 1.34
CA GLU A 146 -12.31 -24.49 2.66
C GLU A 146 -12.35 -23.24 3.55
N THR A 147 -13.36 -23.16 4.41
CA THR A 147 -13.50 -22.10 5.42
C THR A 147 -13.19 -22.59 6.83
N ASP A 148 -13.35 -23.88 7.10
CA ASP A 148 -13.01 -24.46 8.40
C ASP A 148 -11.49 -24.62 8.58
N SER A 149 -10.99 -24.16 9.72
CA SER A 149 -9.55 -24.16 9.98
C SER A 149 -8.98 -25.56 10.21
N GLU A 150 -9.77 -26.51 10.72
CA GLU A 150 -9.31 -27.88 10.92
C GLU A 150 -9.27 -28.67 9.60
N ALA A 151 -10.27 -28.48 8.74
CA ALA A 151 -10.27 -29.00 7.36
C ALA A 151 -9.08 -28.48 6.56
N GLN A 152 -8.84 -27.15 6.58
CA GLN A 152 -7.68 -26.54 5.94
C GLN A 152 -6.35 -27.13 6.44
N LYS A 153 -6.17 -27.26 7.76
CA LYS A 153 -4.96 -27.87 8.35
C LYS A 153 -4.80 -29.32 7.90
N SER A 154 -5.88 -30.09 7.87
CA SER A 154 -5.86 -31.50 7.49
C SER A 154 -5.44 -31.68 6.03
N LEU A 155 -5.99 -30.86 5.12
CA LEU A 155 -5.64 -30.86 3.70
C LEU A 155 -4.17 -30.46 3.47
N ILE A 156 -3.70 -29.41 4.15
CA ILE A 156 -2.31 -28.97 4.07
C ILE A 156 -1.35 -30.02 4.64
N LYS A 157 -1.70 -30.70 5.73
CA LYS A 157 -0.91 -31.82 6.29
C LYS A 157 -0.87 -33.01 5.33
N ALA A 158 -1.99 -33.36 4.68
CA ALA A 158 -2.03 -34.43 3.68
C ALA A 158 -1.15 -34.09 2.47
N ALA A 159 -1.17 -32.86 1.98
CA ALA A 159 -0.27 -32.39 0.94
C ALA A 159 1.21 -32.44 1.39
N TYR A 160 1.50 -32.02 2.62
CA TYR A 160 2.84 -32.09 3.21
C TYR A 160 3.34 -33.53 3.35
N PHE A 161 2.44 -34.47 3.66
CA PHE A 161 2.75 -35.90 3.71
C PHE A 161 3.07 -36.44 2.31
N GLY A 162 2.20 -36.18 1.33
CA GLY A 162 2.39 -36.66 -0.05
C GLY A 162 3.66 -36.14 -0.73
N LYS A 163 4.09 -34.91 -0.42
CA LYS A 163 5.30 -34.34 -1.01
C LYS A 163 6.56 -35.16 -0.70
N ALA A 164 6.61 -35.89 0.41
CA ALA A 164 7.76 -36.69 0.81
C ALA A 164 8.03 -37.85 -0.17
N PHE A 165 7.03 -38.24 -0.96
CA PHE A 165 7.10 -39.32 -1.93
C PHE A 165 7.20 -38.79 -3.38
N CYS A 166 7.30 -37.48 -3.58
CA CYS A 166 7.47 -36.85 -4.88
C CYS A 166 8.96 -36.66 -5.21
N ALA A 167 9.41 -37.09 -6.39
CA ALA A 167 10.82 -36.94 -6.80
C ALA A 167 11.22 -35.47 -7.02
N HIS A 168 10.31 -34.64 -7.55
CA HIS A 168 10.52 -33.21 -7.82
C HIS A 168 9.28 -32.41 -7.40
N HIS A 169 9.27 -31.90 -6.17
CA HIS A 169 8.16 -31.08 -5.67
C HIS A 169 8.53 -29.60 -5.63
N ASN A 170 7.70 -28.73 -6.22
CA ASN A 170 7.85 -27.28 -6.10
C ASN A 170 7.17 -26.80 -4.79
N PRO A 171 7.91 -26.30 -3.79
CA PRO A 171 7.35 -25.84 -2.52
C PRO A 171 6.63 -24.48 -2.62
N GLU A 172 6.73 -23.77 -3.74
CA GLU A 172 6.17 -22.42 -3.90
C GLU A 172 4.65 -22.40 -3.74
N ASN A 173 3.94 -23.31 -4.42
CA ASN A 173 2.46 -23.40 -4.36
C ASN A 173 1.99 -23.69 -2.93
N TYR A 174 2.65 -24.63 -2.25
CA TYR A 174 2.36 -24.97 -0.86
C TYR A 174 2.55 -23.76 0.06
N ASN A 175 3.70 -23.08 -0.04
CA ASN A 175 4.03 -21.92 0.78
C ASN A 175 3.09 -20.74 0.50
N MET A 176 2.77 -20.48 -0.77
CA MET A 176 1.83 -19.44 -1.17
C MET A 176 0.44 -19.72 -0.59
N MET A 177 -0.06 -20.95 -0.73
CA MET A 177 -1.38 -21.30 -0.22
C MET A 177 -1.46 -21.15 1.31
N CYS A 178 -0.43 -21.59 2.04
CA CYS A 178 -0.36 -21.40 3.50
C CYS A 178 -0.42 -19.91 3.88
N ARG A 179 0.25 -19.04 3.12
CA ARG A 179 0.19 -17.59 3.33
C ARG A 179 -1.21 -17.04 3.05
N VAL A 180 -1.82 -17.44 1.95
CA VAL A 180 -3.15 -16.98 1.54
C VAL A 180 -4.23 -17.39 2.54
N ILE A 181 -4.25 -18.66 2.94
CA ILE A 181 -5.22 -19.18 3.93
C ILE A 181 -5.11 -18.43 5.27
N ARG A 182 -3.88 -18.16 5.73
CA ARG A 182 -3.67 -17.40 6.98
C ARG A 182 -4.24 -15.98 6.89
N VAL A 183 -4.06 -15.32 5.76
CA VAL A 183 -4.64 -13.99 5.52
C VAL A 183 -6.15 -14.07 5.43
N LEU A 184 -6.69 -15.01 4.65
CA LEU A 184 -8.13 -15.25 4.49
C LEU A 184 -8.81 -15.49 5.84
N ASN A 185 -8.27 -16.37 6.68
CA ASN A 185 -8.82 -16.63 8.01
C ASN A 185 -8.80 -15.39 8.90
N SER A 186 -7.72 -14.60 8.84
CA SER A 186 -7.61 -13.36 9.60
C SER A 186 -8.67 -12.33 9.19
N ILE A 187 -8.93 -12.16 7.89
CA ILE A 187 -9.90 -11.16 7.40
C ILE A 187 -11.35 -11.65 7.48
N ARG A 188 -11.59 -12.96 7.40
CA ARG A 188 -12.90 -13.60 7.58
C ARG A 188 -13.35 -13.59 9.04
N HIS A 189 -12.44 -13.46 9.99
CA HIS A 189 -12.75 -13.43 11.41
C HIS A 189 -13.87 -12.41 11.71
N PRO A 190 -14.92 -12.74 12.49
CA PRO A 190 -16.11 -11.88 12.67
C PRO A 190 -15.79 -10.44 13.13
N LYS A 191 -14.76 -10.27 13.97
CA LYS A 191 -14.28 -8.93 14.41
C LYS A 191 -13.75 -8.06 13.26
N VAL A 192 -13.26 -8.67 12.18
CA VAL A 192 -12.79 -7.98 10.98
C VAL A 192 -13.92 -7.93 9.95
N GLY A 193 -14.63 -9.03 9.70
CA GLY A 193 -15.82 -9.05 8.86
C GLY A 193 -15.56 -8.66 7.42
N ILE A 194 -14.52 -9.22 6.78
CA ILE A 194 -14.29 -9.15 5.33
C ILE A 194 -14.26 -10.59 4.79
N PRO A 195 -15.44 -11.19 4.54
CA PRO A 195 -15.53 -12.58 4.14
C PRO A 195 -15.37 -12.69 2.63
N LEU A 196 -14.11 -12.86 2.20
CA LEU A 196 -13.71 -13.09 0.82
C LEU A 196 -13.53 -14.58 0.55
N THR A 197 -13.88 -15.00 -0.66
CA THR A 197 -13.46 -16.30 -1.20
C THR A 197 -11.99 -16.27 -1.61
N TYR A 198 -11.39 -17.45 -1.80
CA TYR A 198 -10.03 -17.56 -2.33
C TYR A 198 -9.89 -16.92 -3.71
N ARG A 199 -10.91 -17.05 -4.57
CA ARG A 199 -10.90 -16.44 -5.91
C ARG A 199 -10.97 -14.92 -5.84
N GLN A 200 -11.86 -14.39 -4.99
CA GLN A 200 -11.97 -12.95 -4.78
C GLN A 200 -10.68 -12.35 -4.23
N PHE A 201 -10.01 -13.06 -3.32
CA PHE A 201 -8.69 -12.66 -2.80
C PHE A 201 -7.67 -12.53 -3.93
N ASN A 202 -7.58 -13.52 -4.81
CA ASN A 202 -6.66 -13.52 -5.94
C ASN A 202 -7.02 -12.44 -6.98
N HIS A 203 -8.32 -12.18 -7.21
CA HIS A 203 -8.77 -11.17 -8.16
C HIS A 203 -8.49 -9.74 -7.68
N LEU A 204 -8.82 -9.43 -6.43
CA LEU A 204 -8.62 -8.10 -5.84
C LEU A 204 -7.14 -7.75 -5.64
N LYS A 205 -6.29 -8.77 -5.51
CA LYS A 205 -4.88 -8.65 -5.12
C LYS A 205 -4.70 -8.17 -3.68
N SER A 206 -3.53 -8.46 -3.11
CA SER A 206 -3.18 -8.15 -1.72
C SER A 206 -3.27 -6.66 -1.38
N ASN A 207 -2.89 -5.77 -2.29
CA ASN A 207 -2.87 -4.32 -2.04
C ASN A 207 -4.26 -3.75 -1.77
N VAL A 208 -5.28 -4.18 -2.52
CA VAL A 208 -6.66 -3.70 -2.34
C VAL A 208 -7.22 -4.17 -1.00
N ILE A 209 -6.83 -5.37 -0.55
CA ILE A 209 -7.26 -5.90 0.73
C ILE A 209 -6.64 -5.10 1.87
N LEU A 210 -5.35 -4.76 1.76
CA LEU A 210 -4.68 -3.86 2.71
C LEU A 210 -5.36 -2.49 2.74
N ASP A 211 -5.68 -1.90 1.59
CA ASP A 211 -6.39 -0.62 1.52
C ASP A 211 -7.78 -0.69 2.19
N ARG A 212 -8.53 -1.79 2.01
CA ARG A 212 -9.82 -2.01 2.70
C ARG A 212 -9.67 -2.08 4.22
N LEU A 213 -8.62 -2.77 4.71
CA LEU A 213 -8.33 -2.84 6.14
C LEU A 213 -7.95 -1.47 6.71
N VAL A 214 -7.13 -0.72 5.97
CA VAL A 214 -6.72 0.65 6.32
C VAL A 214 -7.93 1.59 6.38
N PHE A 215 -8.82 1.53 5.40
CA PHE A 215 -10.04 2.33 5.38
C PHE A 215 -10.96 2.03 6.58
N ARG A 216 -11.00 0.76 7.01
CA ARG A 216 -11.71 0.32 8.22
C ARG A 216 -10.92 0.52 9.51
N LYS A 217 -9.78 1.20 9.47
CA LYS A 217 -8.90 1.51 10.62
C LYS A 217 -8.28 0.28 11.31
N HIS A 218 -8.24 -0.87 10.65
CA HIS A 218 -7.57 -2.08 11.13
C HIS A 218 -6.05 -2.06 10.85
N TYR A 219 -5.36 -0.99 11.29
CA TYR A 219 -3.95 -0.74 10.98
C TYR A 219 -3.02 -1.85 11.48
N ALA A 220 -3.20 -2.32 12.72
CA ALA A 220 -2.34 -3.35 13.31
C ALA A 220 -2.40 -4.66 12.49
N LEU A 221 -3.61 -5.06 12.07
CA LEU A 221 -3.81 -6.25 11.25
C LEU A 221 -3.23 -6.05 9.83
N ALA A 222 -3.46 -4.88 9.23
CA ALA A 222 -2.90 -4.55 7.92
C ALA A 222 -1.37 -4.63 7.91
N ILE A 223 -0.70 -4.09 8.93
CA ILE A 223 0.76 -4.18 9.11
C ILE A 223 1.21 -5.64 9.23
N GLN A 224 0.55 -6.45 10.05
CA GLN A 224 0.89 -7.87 10.21
C GLN A 224 0.74 -8.65 8.90
N ILE A 225 -0.32 -8.38 8.14
CA ILE A 225 -0.55 -9.00 6.83
C ILE A 225 0.50 -8.54 5.83
N ALA A 226 0.84 -7.25 5.78
CA ALA A 226 1.89 -6.73 4.90
C ALA A 226 3.24 -7.39 5.18
N LYS A 227 3.65 -7.51 6.45
CA LYS A 227 4.85 -8.26 6.87
C LYS A 227 4.81 -9.71 6.42
N HIS A 228 3.67 -10.38 6.64
CA HIS A 228 3.51 -11.78 6.28
C HIS A 228 3.61 -12.02 4.77
N LEU A 229 3.09 -11.09 3.96
CA LEU A 229 3.15 -11.14 2.49
C LEU A 229 4.42 -10.51 1.91
N LYS A 230 5.32 -9.98 2.76
CA LYS A 230 6.54 -9.26 2.37
C LYS A 230 6.26 -8.04 1.47
N LEU A 231 5.20 -7.30 1.80
CA LEU A 231 4.80 -6.07 1.12
C LEU A 231 5.24 -4.83 1.90
N PRO A 232 5.47 -3.68 1.22
CA PRO A 232 5.87 -2.46 1.89
C PRO A 232 4.77 -1.93 2.82
N GLU A 233 5.17 -1.53 4.03
CA GLU A 233 4.27 -0.97 5.06
C GLU A 233 4.09 0.55 4.93
N SER A 234 4.86 1.21 4.07
CA SER A 234 4.96 2.66 3.99
C SER A 234 3.61 3.35 3.79
N ARG A 235 2.80 2.85 2.86
CA ARG A 235 1.45 3.36 2.57
C ARG A 235 0.48 3.21 3.75
N ILE A 236 0.58 2.09 4.49
CA ILE A 236 -0.27 1.83 5.66
C ILE A 236 0.08 2.80 6.79
N LEU A 237 1.37 2.99 7.02
CA LEU A 237 1.91 3.91 8.03
C LEU A 237 1.60 5.38 7.71
N GLU A 238 1.69 5.77 6.44
CA GLU A 238 1.32 7.10 5.98
C GLU A 238 -0.16 7.40 6.23
N HIS A 239 -1.05 6.47 5.86
CA HIS A 239 -2.49 6.65 6.10
C HIS A 239 -2.82 6.66 7.61
N TRP A 240 -2.14 5.83 8.40
CA TRP A 240 -2.25 5.86 9.85
C TRP A 240 -1.83 7.21 10.42
N ALA A 241 -0.73 7.78 9.94
CA ALA A 241 -0.26 9.10 10.36
C ALA A 241 -1.26 10.20 9.96
N PHE A 242 -1.82 10.17 8.75
CA PHE A 242 -2.89 11.11 8.35
C PHE A 242 -4.09 11.04 9.29
N HIS A 243 -4.51 9.84 9.67
CA HIS A 243 -5.60 9.68 10.63
C HIS A 243 -5.27 10.30 12.00
N LEU A 244 -4.03 10.14 12.50
CA LEU A 244 -3.62 10.80 13.75
C LEU A 244 -3.65 12.32 13.63
N VAL A 245 -3.11 12.87 12.54
CA VAL A 245 -3.08 14.32 12.29
C VAL A 245 -4.49 14.92 12.25
N ILE A 246 -5.47 14.20 11.69
CA ILE A 246 -6.84 14.69 11.56
C ILE A 246 -7.57 14.70 12.93
N TYR A 247 -7.49 13.60 13.68
CA TYR A 247 -8.39 13.39 14.82
C TYR A 247 -7.78 13.68 16.20
N ASP A 248 -6.48 13.48 16.39
CA ASP A 248 -5.82 13.74 17.69
C ASP A 248 -5.49 15.23 17.79
N LYS A 249 -5.84 15.91 18.88
CA LYS A 249 -5.69 17.37 19.01
C LYS A 249 -4.33 17.80 19.56
N ASN A 250 -3.58 16.89 20.20
CA ASN A 250 -2.30 17.24 20.80
C ASN A 250 -1.16 17.06 19.81
N ASP A 251 -0.67 18.18 19.26
CA ASP A 251 0.39 18.18 18.25
C ASP A 251 1.71 17.55 18.76
N ASP A 252 2.09 17.80 20.02
CA ASP A 252 3.35 17.29 20.57
C ASP A 252 3.31 15.76 20.73
N ASP A 253 2.19 15.22 21.21
CA ASP A 253 1.98 13.78 21.34
C ASP A 253 1.89 13.08 19.98
N VAL A 254 1.22 13.70 19.00
CA VAL A 254 1.12 13.17 17.63
C VAL A 254 2.49 13.09 16.99
N ALA A 255 3.28 14.18 17.07
CA ALA A 255 4.64 14.21 16.55
C ALA A 255 5.50 13.11 17.19
N LYS A 256 5.44 12.94 18.51
CA LYS A 256 6.17 11.90 19.23
C LYS A 256 5.76 10.49 18.77
N LYS A 257 4.47 10.18 18.73
CA LYS A 257 3.94 8.86 18.31
C LYS A 257 4.37 8.50 16.88
N ILE A 258 4.29 9.45 15.95
CA ILE A 258 4.69 9.23 14.55
C ILE A 258 6.19 8.98 14.46
N THR A 259 6.98 9.81 15.15
CA THR A 259 8.45 9.74 15.16
C THR A 259 8.93 8.40 15.73
N GLU A 260 8.42 7.99 16.90
CA GLU A 260 8.73 6.69 17.51
C GLU A 260 8.38 5.51 16.60
N LYS A 261 7.26 5.61 15.87
CA LYS A 261 6.84 4.54 14.96
C LYS A 261 7.74 4.42 13.74
N PHE A 262 8.28 5.53 13.23
CA PHE A 262 9.08 5.56 12.01
C PHE A 262 10.57 5.34 12.23
N TYR A 263 11.08 5.60 13.44
CA TYR A 263 12.43 5.16 13.81
C TYR A 263 12.57 3.65 13.96
N ASN A 264 11.45 2.91 14.01
CA ASN A 264 11.49 1.47 13.99
C ASN A 264 12.01 0.99 12.61
N PRO A 265 13.05 0.14 12.53
CA PRO A 265 13.69 -0.29 11.27
C PRO A 265 12.75 -1.00 10.29
N THR A 266 11.52 -1.30 10.71
CA THR A 266 10.50 -1.86 9.84
C THR A 266 9.80 -0.80 8.95
N ALA A 267 9.90 0.48 9.28
CA ALA A 267 9.21 1.60 8.59
C ALA A 267 10.08 2.23 7.48
N LEU A 268 10.73 1.41 6.66
CA LEU A 268 11.59 1.91 5.58
C LEU A 268 10.76 2.61 4.48
N GLY A 269 11.16 3.84 4.14
CA GLY A 269 10.63 4.56 2.97
C GLY A 269 9.43 5.46 3.21
N VAL A 270 9.05 5.76 4.46
CA VAL A 270 8.04 6.79 4.76
C VAL A 270 8.70 8.17 4.77
N SER A 271 8.08 9.15 4.12
CA SER A 271 8.52 10.55 4.14
C SER A 271 7.60 11.36 5.06
N PHE A 272 8.19 12.05 6.04
CA PHE A 272 7.50 12.98 6.92
C PHE A 272 6.95 14.19 6.15
N CYS A 273 7.52 14.53 4.99
CA CYS A 273 7.03 15.64 4.16
C CYS A 273 5.57 15.49 3.74
N ASN A 274 5.12 14.28 3.40
CA ASN A 274 3.73 14.06 3.00
C ASN A 274 2.77 14.27 4.18
N ILE A 275 3.17 13.85 5.37
CA ILE A 275 2.40 14.01 6.61
C ILE A 275 2.38 15.48 7.03
N ALA A 276 3.50 16.18 6.92
CA ALA A 276 3.59 17.61 7.17
C ALA A 276 2.72 18.43 6.20
N LYS A 277 2.68 18.08 4.91
CA LYS A 277 1.73 18.66 3.94
C LYS A 277 0.29 18.50 4.41
N LYS A 278 -0.07 17.29 4.87
CA LYS A 278 -1.42 17.04 5.35
C LYS A 278 -1.75 17.84 6.62
N ALA A 279 -0.80 17.97 7.53
CA ALA A 279 -0.94 18.82 8.71
C ALA A 279 -1.12 20.30 8.34
N GLN A 280 -0.37 20.79 7.34
CA GLN A 280 -0.51 22.14 6.80
C GLN A 280 -1.91 22.38 6.19
N GLU A 281 -2.43 21.45 5.39
CA GLU A 281 -3.78 21.55 4.79
C GLU A 281 -4.88 21.68 5.86
N ILE A 282 -4.68 21.10 7.03
CA ILE A 282 -5.62 21.15 8.16
C ILE A 282 -5.41 22.43 9.01
N GLY A 283 -4.35 23.21 8.73
CA GLY A 283 -4.00 24.43 9.47
C GLY A 283 -3.12 24.22 10.69
N ARG A 284 -2.57 23.01 10.88
CA ARG A 284 -1.69 22.68 12.02
C ARG A 284 -0.23 22.96 11.69
N THR A 285 0.12 24.24 11.64
CA THR A 285 1.48 24.71 11.30
C THR A 285 2.53 24.22 12.29
N LYS A 286 2.25 24.25 13.61
CA LYS A 286 3.18 23.75 14.65
C LYS A 286 3.56 22.29 14.39
N LEU A 287 2.56 21.41 14.22
CA LEU A 287 2.78 19.99 13.92
C LEU A 287 3.54 19.78 12.61
N ALA A 288 3.18 20.52 11.56
CA ALA A 288 3.86 20.43 10.27
C ALA A 288 5.36 20.75 10.40
N THR A 289 5.71 21.80 11.14
CA THR A 289 7.10 22.18 11.41
C THR A 289 7.84 21.12 12.22
N MET A 290 7.23 20.56 13.27
CA MET A 290 7.84 19.49 14.08
C MET A 290 8.13 18.22 13.26
N LEU A 291 7.20 17.83 12.38
CA LEU A 291 7.38 16.66 11.52
C LEU A 291 8.47 16.88 10.45
N LEU A 292 8.57 18.09 9.91
CA LEU A 292 9.60 18.45 8.93
C LEU A 292 11.01 18.43 9.51
N GLU A 293 11.18 18.77 10.78
CA GLU A 293 12.48 18.69 11.46
C GLU A 293 13.03 17.26 11.51
N GLN A 294 12.15 16.25 11.49
CA GLN A 294 12.52 14.83 11.46
C GLN A 294 12.83 14.31 10.04
N GLU A 295 12.53 15.08 8.97
CA GLU A 295 12.79 14.61 7.60
C GLU A 295 14.30 14.66 7.29
N PRO A 296 14.92 13.52 6.89
CA PRO A 296 16.34 13.47 6.57
C PRO A 296 16.68 14.17 5.25
N LYS A 297 15.72 14.27 4.32
CA LYS A 297 15.93 14.84 2.98
C LYS A 297 15.71 16.35 2.98
N ALA A 298 16.81 17.10 3.01
CA ALA A 298 16.77 18.57 2.96
C ALA A 298 16.06 19.11 1.70
N SER A 299 16.23 18.46 0.54
CA SER A 299 15.60 18.87 -0.72
C SER A 299 14.07 18.79 -0.72
N ALA A 300 13.48 17.92 0.10
CA ALA A 300 12.03 17.84 0.28
C ALA A 300 11.55 18.77 1.41
N ARG A 301 12.36 18.92 2.47
CA ARG A 301 12.07 19.73 3.65
C ARG A 301 12.05 21.23 3.37
N VAL A 302 13.08 21.75 2.71
CA VAL A 302 13.30 23.21 2.50
C VAL A 302 12.15 23.86 1.72
N PRO A 303 11.68 23.31 0.58
CA PRO A 303 10.55 23.88 -0.14
C PRO A 303 9.25 23.89 0.68
N LEU A 304 9.05 22.92 1.59
CA LEU A 304 7.86 22.89 2.43
C LEU A 304 7.93 23.93 3.56
N LEU A 305 9.10 24.10 4.19
CA LEU A 305 9.31 25.13 5.21
C LEU A 305 9.06 26.54 4.64
N LEU A 306 9.52 26.81 3.41
CA LEU A 306 9.23 28.07 2.72
C LEU A 306 7.72 28.29 2.54
N LYS A 307 6.97 27.26 2.12
CA LYS A 307 5.51 27.33 2.00
C LYS A 307 4.79 27.54 3.33
N LEU A 308 5.39 27.13 4.45
CA LEU A 308 4.86 27.34 5.80
C LEU A 308 5.19 28.74 6.36
N GLY A 309 5.99 29.56 5.66
CA GLY A 309 6.46 30.86 6.14
C GLY A 309 7.61 30.77 7.15
N GLU A 310 8.15 29.58 7.39
CA GLU A 310 9.25 29.31 8.34
C GLU A 310 10.62 29.62 7.71
N ASN A 311 10.76 30.86 7.25
CA ASN A 311 11.89 31.38 6.47
C ASN A 311 13.27 31.13 7.11
N LYS A 312 13.38 31.39 8.42
CA LYS A 312 14.64 31.20 9.17
C LYS A 312 15.02 29.71 9.26
N LYS A 313 14.05 28.84 9.53
CA LYS A 313 14.26 27.37 9.60
C LYS A 313 14.59 26.78 8.23
N ALA A 314 13.96 27.29 7.17
CA ALA A 314 14.26 26.90 5.79
C ALA A 314 15.70 27.23 5.41
N LEU A 315 16.15 28.46 5.71
CA LEU A 315 17.52 28.91 5.43
C LEU A 315 18.56 28.09 6.20
N LEU A 316 18.36 27.90 7.50
CA LEU A 316 19.21 27.03 8.32
C LEU A 316 19.28 25.60 7.74
N SER A 317 18.14 25.03 7.40
CA SER A 317 18.05 23.68 6.84
C SER A 317 18.77 23.54 5.50
N ALA A 318 18.77 24.58 4.66
CA ALA A 318 19.49 24.62 3.40
C ALA A 318 21.01 24.73 3.64
N ILE A 319 21.45 25.60 4.55
CA ILE A 319 22.87 25.76 4.89
C ILE A 319 23.44 24.44 5.42
N TYR A 320 22.75 23.76 6.34
CA TYR A 320 23.19 22.48 6.88
C TYR A 320 23.23 21.36 5.85
N SER A 321 22.45 21.45 4.76
CA SER A 321 22.47 20.46 3.69
C SER A 321 23.73 20.54 2.82
N GLY A 322 24.42 21.69 2.83
CA GLY A 322 25.59 21.95 1.98
C GLY A 322 25.27 22.13 0.49
N ASP A 323 24.00 22.01 0.09
CA ASP A 323 23.56 22.18 -1.29
C ASP A 323 23.39 23.67 -1.61
N THR A 324 24.26 24.19 -2.47
CA THR A 324 24.24 25.60 -2.87
C THR A 324 22.96 25.99 -3.59
N ASP A 325 22.35 25.07 -4.33
CA ASP A 325 21.14 25.35 -5.12
C ASP A 325 19.94 25.52 -4.19
N LEU A 326 19.85 24.69 -3.14
CA LEU A 326 18.83 24.86 -2.09
C LEU A 326 19.00 26.18 -1.34
N VAL A 327 20.24 26.61 -1.08
CA VAL A 327 20.49 27.91 -0.43
C VAL A 327 20.08 29.07 -1.34
N TYR A 328 20.43 29.03 -2.64
CA TYR A 328 19.98 30.04 -3.60
C TYR A 328 18.46 30.08 -3.73
N MET A 329 17.79 28.92 -3.79
CA MET A 329 16.34 28.84 -3.83
C MET A 329 15.71 29.61 -2.65
N VAL A 330 16.21 29.38 -1.43
CA VAL A 330 15.71 30.09 -0.24
C VAL A 330 15.99 31.58 -0.34
N ILE A 331 17.21 31.99 -0.69
CA ILE A 331 17.60 33.41 -0.79
C ILE A 331 16.71 34.14 -1.80
N LEU A 332 16.49 33.58 -2.98
CA LEU A 332 15.65 34.18 -4.02
C LEU A 332 14.19 34.30 -3.57
N GLN A 333 13.65 33.24 -2.97
CA GLN A 333 12.28 33.27 -2.43
C GLN A 333 12.12 34.32 -1.33
N LEU A 334 13.09 34.44 -0.42
CA LEU A 334 13.07 35.46 0.64
C LEU A 334 13.11 36.87 0.06
N LYS A 335 13.94 37.10 -0.96
CA LYS A 335 14.05 38.42 -1.62
C LYS A 335 12.71 38.88 -2.21
N GLU A 336 11.91 37.95 -2.73
CA GLU A 336 10.60 38.25 -3.32
C GLU A 336 9.48 38.39 -2.29
N THR A 337 9.54 37.62 -1.20
CA THR A 337 8.43 37.50 -0.24
C THR A 337 8.57 38.35 1.01
N THR A 338 9.78 38.78 1.37
CA THR A 338 10.05 39.56 2.59
C THR A 338 10.44 41.00 2.27
N GLN A 339 10.16 41.92 3.20
CA GLN A 339 10.58 43.32 3.07
C GLN A 339 12.11 43.40 3.04
N LEU A 340 12.66 44.31 2.23
CA LEU A 340 14.10 44.43 1.99
C LEU A 340 14.95 44.49 3.27
N ALA A 341 14.48 45.23 4.28
CA ALA A 341 15.17 45.36 5.56
C ALA A 341 15.21 44.04 6.35
N ASP A 342 14.09 43.33 6.44
CA ASP A 342 13.98 42.04 7.12
C ASP A 342 14.78 40.95 6.41
N PHE A 343 14.78 40.99 5.07
CA PHE A 343 15.61 40.14 4.23
C PHE A 343 17.11 40.34 4.53
N GLN A 344 17.58 41.59 4.48
CA GLN A 344 18.98 41.95 4.74
C GLN A 344 19.41 41.54 6.15
N MET A 345 18.59 41.84 7.16
CA MET A 345 18.84 41.42 8.55
C MET A 345 18.94 39.89 8.68
N THR A 346 18.02 39.16 8.04
CA THR A 346 17.99 37.69 8.12
C THR A 346 19.21 37.08 7.44
N ILE A 347 19.58 37.51 6.24
CA ILE A 347 20.75 36.97 5.55
C ILE A 347 22.05 37.30 6.29
N ARG A 348 22.18 38.51 6.82
CA ARG A 348 23.38 38.94 7.57
C ARG A 348 23.62 38.08 8.81
N SER A 349 22.57 37.54 9.43
CA SER A 349 22.69 36.61 10.56
C SER A 349 23.31 35.25 10.20
N TYR A 350 23.41 34.91 8.90
CA TYR A 350 23.95 33.65 8.41
C TYR A 350 25.10 33.87 7.40
N PRO A 351 26.38 33.81 7.83
CA PRO A 351 27.54 34.15 6.99
C PRO A 351 27.62 33.38 5.67
N ASN A 352 27.31 32.08 5.67
CA ASN A 352 27.36 31.23 4.47
C ASN A 352 26.34 31.68 3.41
N ALA A 353 25.11 31.99 3.84
CA ALA A 353 24.08 32.50 2.96
C ALA A 353 24.40 33.92 2.47
N HIS A 354 24.98 34.75 3.35
CA HIS A 354 25.40 36.11 3.00
C HIS A 354 26.50 36.13 1.92
N ASN A 355 27.50 35.26 2.03
CA ASN A 355 28.56 35.14 1.02
C ASN A 355 28.03 34.63 -0.32
N LEU A 356 27.11 33.66 -0.32
CA LEU A 356 26.44 33.20 -1.53
C LEU A 356 25.59 34.32 -2.15
N PHE A 357 24.91 35.12 -1.33
CA PHE A 357 24.16 36.28 -1.81
C PHE A 357 25.08 37.36 -2.43
N LYS A 358 26.23 37.67 -1.82
CA LYS A 358 27.24 38.57 -2.42
C LYS A 358 27.67 38.07 -3.81
N LYS A 359 27.93 36.76 -3.94
CA LYS A 359 28.30 36.13 -5.22
C LYS A 359 27.17 36.19 -6.26
N TYR A 360 25.92 36.05 -5.84
CA TYR A 360 24.76 36.25 -6.71
C TYR A 360 24.67 37.72 -7.18
N CYS A 361 24.80 38.68 -6.26
CA CYS A 361 24.76 40.11 -6.58
C CYS A 361 25.91 40.52 -7.51
N SER A 362 27.12 39.96 -7.37
CA SER A 362 28.22 40.27 -8.29
C SER A 362 27.94 39.88 -9.75
N GLN A 363 27.05 38.93 -9.99
CA GLN A 363 26.70 38.48 -11.34
C GLN A 363 25.45 39.17 -11.90
N TYR A 364 24.42 39.39 -11.06
CA TYR A 364 23.10 39.79 -11.52
C TYR A 364 22.63 41.15 -10.97
N ASN A 365 23.21 41.67 -9.89
CA ASN A 365 22.77 42.93 -9.28
C ASN A 365 23.91 43.69 -8.59
N VAL A 366 24.67 44.39 -9.43
CA VAL A 366 25.89 45.14 -9.09
C VAL A 366 25.62 46.31 -8.13
N SER A 367 24.47 46.99 -8.26
CA SER A 367 24.09 48.09 -7.34
C SER A 367 23.79 47.60 -5.93
N ALA A 368 23.04 46.50 -5.80
CA ALA A 368 22.77 45.90 -4.50
C ALA A 368 24.05 45.37 -3.82
N LEU A 369 25.07 44.97 -4.58
CA LEU A 369 26.37 44.59 -4.02
C LEU A 369 27.08 45.79 -3.38
N LYS A 370 27.06 46.95 -4.05
CA LYS A 370 27.63 48.19 -3.54
C LYS A 370 26.96 48.62 -2.23
N ASP A 371 25.62 48.55 -2.18
CA ASP A 371 24.85 48.85 -0.98
C ASP A 371 25.23 47.93 0.20
N ILE A 372 25.44 46.63 -0.05
CA ILE A 372 25.90 45.68 0.97
C ILE A 372 27.29 46.07 1.50
N PHE A 373 28.25 46.38 0.62
CA PHE A 373 29.58 46.79 1.06
C PHE A 373 29.57 48.10 1.85
N THR A 374 28.69 49.04 1.49
CA THR A 374 28.50 50.29 2.23
C THR A 374 27.86 50.05 3.60
N GLN A 375 26.89 49.13 3.70
CA GLN A 375 26.24 48.78 4.97
C GLN A 375 27.11 47.94 5.92
N GLU A 376 28.17 47.30 5.42
CA GLU A 376 29.09 46.47 6.21
C GLU A 376 30.40 47.18 6.56
N ASP A 377 30.58 48.44 6.14
CA ASP A 377 31.84 49.20 6.27
C ASP A 377 33.06 48.43 5.72
N ASP A 378 32.85 47.59 4.71
CA ASP A 378 33.91 46.82 4.06
C ASP A 378 34.64 47.69 3.03
N PHE A 379 35.48 48.60 3.52
CA PHE A 379 36.21 49.56 2.70
C PHE A 379 37.13 48.90 1.65
N LEU A 380 37.64 47.70 1.93
CA LEU A 380 38.48 46.95 1.00
C LEU A 380 37.68 46.47 -0.21
N SER A 381 36.53 45.84 0.03
CA SER A 381 35.65 45.40 -1.05
C SER A 381 35.06 46.58 -1.84
N GLN A 382 34.81 47.73 -1.20
CA GLN A 382 34.38 48.96 -1.88
C GLN A 382 35.48 49.50 -2.83
N ALA A 383 36.74 49.48 -2.39
CA ALA A 383 37.88 49.90 -3.19
C ALA A 383 38.10 48.95 -4.38
N GLU A 384 38.09 47.64 -4.15
CA GLU A 384 38.15 46.62 -5.20
C GLU A 384 37.05 46.79 -6.24
N PHE A 385 35.82 47.01 -5.78
CA PHE A 385 34.66 47.22 -6.65
C PHE A 385 34.79 48.49 -7.50
N SER A 386 35.15 49.62 -6.89
CA SER A 386 35.31 50.90 -7.59
C SER A 386 36.45 50.86 -8.62
N LEU A 387 37.52 50.12 -8.33
CA LEU A 387 38.60 49.86 -9.28
C LEU A 387 38.14 48.99 -10.46
N CYS A 388 37.36 47.93 -10.20
CA CYS A 388 36.82 47.10 -11.27
C CYS A 388 35.86 47.87 -12.19
N ASP A 389 34.97 48.69 -11.61
CA ASP A 389 34.01 49.53 -12.34
C ASP A 389 34.71 50.57 -13.22
N GLY A 390 35.72 51.27 -12.65
CA GLY A 390 36.56 52.20 -13.41
C GLY A 390 37.38 51.54 -14.52
N LEU A 391 37.78 50.27 -14.36
CA LEU A 391 38.49 49.52 -15.40
C LEU A 391 37.56 49.04 -16.53
N THR A 392 36.31 48.71 -16.23
CA THR A 392 35.31 48.39 -17.27
C THR A 392 34.95 49.59 -18.13
N ASP A 393 34.96 50.80 -17.56
CA ASP A 393 34.77 52.05 -18.30
C ASP A 393 35.97 52.40 -19.20
N ILE A 394 37.17 51.89 -18.88
CA ILE A 394 38.42 52.19 -19.58
C ILE A 394 38.76 51.18 -20.68
N ALA A 395 38.26 49.93 -20.63
CA ALA A 395 38.76 48.85 -21.49
C ALA A 395 37.67 47.99 -22.14
N GLY A 396 37.49 48.19 -23.45
CA GLY A 396 36.81 47.25 -24.36
C GLY A 396 37.63 45.99 -24.73
N LEU A 397 38.83 45.75 -24.18
CA LEU A 397 39.61 44.53 -24.45
C LEU A 397 40.65 44.27 -23.33
N GLU A 398 40.84 42.98 -23.00
CA GLU A 398 41.85 42.37 -22.10
C GLU A 398 41.59 42.36 -20.58
N THR A 399 40.60 41.56 -20.16
CA THR A 399 39.98 41.65 -18.84
C THR A 399 40.50 40.71 -17.75
N ASN A 400 41.32 39.68 -18.01
CA ASN A 400 41.64 38.67 -16.99
C ASN A 400 43.02 38.82 -16.31
N LEU A 401 44.03 39.37 -16.99
CA LEU A 401 45.39 39.45 -16.43
C LEU A 401 45.57 40.65 -15.47
N LEU A 402 45.09 41.83 -15.88
CA LEU A 402 45.13 43.07 -15.10
C LEU A 402 44.34 42.96 -13.79
N LEU A 403 43.15 42.36 -13.83
CA LEU A 403 42.29 42.13 -12.66
C LEU A 403 42.93 41.17 -11.64
N THR A 404 43.71 40.19 -12.11
CA THR A 404 44.40 39.23 -11.25
C THR A 404 45.63 39.86 -10.57
N ILE A 405 46.37 40.70 -11.30
CA ILE A 405 47.53 41.43 -10.78
C ILE A 405 47.11 42.47 -9.73
N LEU A 406 46.00 43.18 -9.96
CA LEU A 406 45.48 44.14 -8.98
C LEU A 406 44.92 43.49 -7.70
N LYS A 407 44.26 42.33 -7.80
CA LYS A 407 43.83 41.55 -6.61
C LYS A 407 45.02 41.06 -5.77
N LEU A 408 46.15 40.74 -6.41
CA LEU A 408 47.39 40.40 -5.72
C LEU A 408 48.02 41.62 -5.04
N ILE A 409 47.98 42.78 -5.70
CA ILE A 409 48.48 44.04 -5.15
C ILE A 409 47.65 44.48 -3.93
N LEU A 410 46.32 44.46 -4.02
CA LEU A 410 45.44 44.85 -2.91
C LEU A 410 45.57 43.93 -1.68
N ARG A 411 45.75 42.62 -1.88
CA ARG A 411 46.08 41.67 -0.80
C ARG A 411 47.45 41.89 -0.15
N SER A 412 48.35 42.62 -0.81
CA SER A 412 49.70 42.92 -0.30
C SER A 412 49.80 44.26 0.43
N PHE A 413 48.78 45.13 0.36
CA PHE A 413 48.80 46.47 0.93
C PHE A 413 48.10 46.62 2.30
N CYS A 414 47.50 45.56 2.84
CA CYS A 414 47.07 45.50 4.25
C CYS A 414 47.45 44.15 4.89
N PRO A 415 48.00 44.15 6.13
CA PRO A 415 48.36 42.93 6.86
C PRO A 415 47.16 42.10 7.32
#